data_AF-A0A6V7L956-F1
#
_entry.id   AF-A0A6V7L956-F1
#
_cell.length_a   1.000
_cell.length_b   1.000
_cell.length_c   1.000
_cell.angle_alpha   90.00
_cell.angle_beta   90.00
_cell.angle_gamma   90.00
#
_symmetry.space_group_name_H-M   'P 1'
#
loop_
_entity.id
_entity.type
_entity.pdbx_description
1 polymer ?
#
loop_
_entity_poly.entity_id
_entity_poly.type
_entity_poly.pdbx_seq_one_letter_code
_entity_poly.pdbx_strand_id
1 'polypeptide(L)'
;QAEHFCNSVGILQQYSTPSKFPGFDRIGTPQPHQTQEDYAALFATLIARCAKDIDTLIESLPSEESSQELQVASLSRLEQENIDAGEQLEEVVRQGEALLQRIQAALQDIAQSQLDMQNPITPGNAVLNTNLTANLTTNATQPTFIKQENFSNIGLASSNNAHSTDPSPNPLSQ
;
A
#
# COMPACT_ATOMS: atom_id res chain seq x y z
N GLN A 1 16.65 22.90 3.94
CA GLN A 1 16.78 23.46 5.30
C GLN A 1 17.91 24.50 5.42
N ALA A 2 19.15 24.20 5.00
CA ALA A 2 20.23 25.20 4.90
C ALA A 2 19.89 26.38 3.97
N GLU A 3 18.99 26.14 3.01
CA GLU A 3 18.49 27.13 2.07
C GLU A 3 17.77 28.31 2.75
N HIS A 4 16.99 28.10 3.81
CA HIS A 4 16.32 29.20 4.51
C HIS A 4 17.32 30.14 5.20
N PHE A 5 18.42 29.60 5.72
CA PHE A 5 19.53 30.41 6.22
C PHE A 5 20.22 31.19 5.09
N CYS A 6 20.53 30.56 3.96
CA CYS A 6 21.19 31.25 2.85
C CYS A 6 20.30 32.33 2.21
N ASN A 7 19.02 32.00 1.98
CA ASN A 7 18.04 32.91 1.40
C ASN A 7 17.74 34.08 2.35
N SER A 8 17.63 33.82 3.66
CA SER A 8 17.42 34.91 4.63
C SER A 8 18.59 35.87 4.70
N VAL A 9 19.84 35.38 4.72
CA VAL A 9 21.04 36.23 4.75
C VAL A 9 21.11 37.12 3.50
N GLY A 10 20.88 36.56 2.31
CA GLY A 10 20.91 37.32 1.06
C GLY A 10 19.87 38.43 1.01
N ILE A 11 18.62 38.11 1.37
CA ILE A 11 17.51 39.09 1.39
C ILE A 11 17.74 40.15 2.47
N LEU A 12 18.14 39.76 3.68
CA LEU A 12 18.38 40.72 4.77
C LEU A 12 19.53 41.69 4.45
N GLN A 13 20.59 41.23 3.79
CA GLN A 13 21.68 42.10 3.35
C GLN A 13 21.22 43.07 2.26
N GLN A 14 20.46 42.59 1.27
CA GLN A 14 19.95 43.41 0.16
C GLN A 14 19.06 44.57 0.64
N TYR A 15 18.27 44.36 1.70
CA TYR A 15 17.39 45.38 2.28
C TYR A 15 17.96 46.07 3.53
N SER A 16 19.20 45.77 3.92
CA SER A 16 19.84 46.41 5.08
C SER A 16 20.18 47.87 4.78
N THR A 17 19.94 48.75 5.76
CA THR A 17 20.41 50.15 5.67
C THR A 17 21.86 50.22 6.15
N PRO A 18 22.79 50.81 5.38
CA PRO A 18 24.17 51.00 5.83
C PRO A 18 24.22 51.84 7.12
N SER A 19 25.01 51.41 8.10
CA SER A 19 25.18 52.15 9.35
C SER A 19 25.90 53.48 9.11
N LYS A 20 25.48 54.53 9.84
CA LYS A 20 26.13 55.84 9.80
C LYS A 20 27.05 55.98 11.01
N PHE A 21 28.32 56.24 10.75
CA PHE A 21 29.30 56.56 11.79
C PHE A 21 29.51 58.08 11.85
N PRO A 22 29.73 58.67 13.04
CA PRO A 22 30.04 60.09 13.16
C PRO A 22 31.27 60.44 12.30
N GLY A 23 31.13 61.38 11.36
CA GLY A 23 32.21 61.80 10.45
C GLY A 23 32.26 61.06 9.09
N PHE A 24 31.34 60.14 8.80
CA PHE A 24 31.27 59.42 7.52
C PHE A 24 29.93 59.63 6.82
N ASP A 25 29.66 60.87 6.40
CA ASP A 25 28.48 61.20 5.59
C ASP A 25 28.74 60.88 4.12
N ARG A 26 28.67 59.59 3.76
CA ARG A 26 28.45 59.22 2.36
C ARG A 26 27.03 59.66 1.99
N ILE A 27 26.94 60.69 1.15
CA ILE A 27 25.71 61.16 0.51
C ILE A 27 25.21 60.06 -0.43
N GLY A 28 24.52 59.06 0.13
CA GLY A 28 23.79 58.04 -0.62
C GLY A 28 22.36 58.51 -0.84
N THR A 29 21.90 58.48 -2.08
CA THR A 29 20.51 58.80 -2.45
C THR A 29 19.52 57.97 -1.63
N PRO A 30 18.45 58.56 -1.08
CA PRO A 30 17.44 57.81 -0.35
C PRO A 30 16.70 56.89 -1.34
N GLN A 31 16.97 55.59 -1.27
CA GLN A 31 16.22 54.60 -2.01
C GLN A 31 14.83 54.47 -1.36
N PRO A 32 13.74 54.43 -2.15
CA PRO A 32 12.39 54.40 -1.60
C PRO A 32 12.23 53.21 -0.68
N HIS A 33 11.72 53.46 0.54
CA HIS A 33 11.19 52.43 1.43
C HIS A 33 10.05 51.73 0.70
N GLN A 34 10.37 50.69 -0.08
CA GLN A 34 9.38 49.68 -0.41
C GLN A 34 8.97 49.03 0.90
N THR A 35 7.66 48.78 1.05
CA THR A 35 7.05 48.07 2.17
C THR A 35 7.95 46.94 2.60
N GLN A 36 8.62 47.13 3.73
CA GLN A 36 9.49 46.15 4.34
C GLN A 36 8.56 45.03 4.81
N GLU A 37 8.26 44.09 3.93
CA GLU A 37 7.77 42.79 4.37
C GLU A 37 8.77 42.33 5.42
N ASP A 38 8.27 41.91 6.59
CA ASP A 38 9.10 41.51 7.72
C ASP A 38 9.75 40.15 7.40
N TYR A 39 10.64 40.15 6.42
CA TYR A 39 11.39 38.99 5.96
C TYR A 39 12.21 38.42 7.11
N ALA A 40 12.66 39.26 8.05
CA ALA A 40 13.33 38.82 9.26
C ALA A 40 12.41 37.91 10.09
N ALA A 41 11.18 38.36 10.39
CA ALA A 41 10.21 37.54 11.12
C ALA A 41 9.76 36.30 10.33
N LEU A 42 9.55 36.42 9.01
CA LEU A 42 9.18 35.29 8.15
C LEU A 42 10.25 34.20 8.17
N PHE A 43 11.51 34.56 7.90
CA PHE A 43 12.60 33.60 7.90
C PHE A 43 12.88 33.06 9.31
N ALA A 44 12.77 33.88 10.36
CA ALA A 44 12.86 33.40 11.74
C ALA A 44 11.79 32.35 12.04
N THR A 45 10.55 32.56 11.58
CA THR A 45 9.44 31.60 11.73
C THR A 45 9.73 30.29 10.99
N LEU A 46 10.17 30.38 9.73
CA LEU A 46 10.49 29.20 8.92
C LEU A 46 11.64 28.39 9.51
N ILE A 47 12.70 29.08 9.98
CA ILE A 47 13.86 28.45 10.61
C ILE A 47 13.46 27.80 11.95
N ALA A 48 12.70 28.51 12.79
CA ALA A 48 12.25 27.97 14.09
C ALA A 48 11.33 26.76 13.91
N ARG A 49 10.40 26.81 12.96
CA ARG A 49 9.56 25.67 12.60
C ARG A 49 10.39 24.50 12.10
N CYS A 50 11.31 24.76 11.18
CA CYS A 50 12.24 23.74 10.68
C CYS A 50 13.03 23.08 11.82
N ALA A 51 13.53 23.84 12.78
CA ALA A 51 14.25 23.29 13.94
C ALA A 51 13.34 22.40 14.79
N LYS A 52 12.09 22.84 15.04
CA LYS A 52 11.13 22.04 15.79
C LYS A 52 10.72 20.76 15.05
N ASP A 53 10.62 20.83 13.73
CA ASP A 53 10.33 19.67 12.88
C ASP A 53 11.49 18.66 12.95
N ILE A 54 12.75 19.11 12.98
CA ILE A 54 13.92 18.23 13.24
C ILE A 54 13.79 17.56 14.60
N ASP A 55 13.55 18.32 15.67
CA ASP A 55 13.43 17.76 17.03
C ASP A 55 12.36 16.68 17.09
N THR A 56 11.21 16.95 16.44
CA THR A 56 10.11 15.98 16.35
C THR A 56 10.51 14.73 15.58
N LEU A 57 11.27 14.88 14.48
CA LEU A 57 11.78 13.73 13.73
C LEU A 57 12.80 12.92 14.54
N ILE A 58 13.68 13.58 15.30
CA ILE A 58 14.64 12.92 16.19
C ILE A 58 13.91 12.14 17.29
N GLU A 59 12.91 12.75 17.92
CA GLU A 59 12.06 12.09 18.93
C GLU A 59 11.26 10.92 18.36
N SER A 60 10.98 10.93 17.04
CA SER A 60 10.27 9.83 16.35
C SER A 60 11.16 8.67 15.93
N LEU A 61 12.50 8.80 16.07
CA LEU A 61 13.40 7.70 15.74
C LEU A 61 13.19 6.53 16.71
N PRO A 62 13.34 5.28 16.24
CA PRO A 62 13.31 4.11 17.11
C PRO A 62 14.42 4.22 18.18
N SER A 63 14.18 3.65 19.36
CA SER A 63 15.08 3.75 20.50
C SER A 63 16.48 3.19 20.19
N GLU A 64 17.51 3.95 20.57
CA GLU A 64 18.92 3.61 20.33
C GLU A 64 19.42 2.41 21.18
N GLU A 65 18.60 1.93 22.13
CA GLU A 65 18.90 0.78 22.98
C GLU A 65 18.87 -0.57 22.22
N SER A 66 18.36 -0.60 20.99
CA SER A 66 18.50 -1.77 20.13
C SER A 66 19.93 -1.81 19.58
N SER A 67 20.83 -2.50 20.29
CA SER A 67 22.12 -2.85 19.70
C SER A 67 21.90 -3.60 18.38
N GLN A 68 22.82 -3.47 17.43
CA GLN A 68 22.73 -4.17 16.15
C GLN A 68 22.53 -5.69 16.34
N GLU A 69 23.12 -6.25 17.39
CA GLU A 69 22.96 -7.65 17.77
C GLU A 69 21.52 -7.99 18.20
N LEU A 70 20.88 -7.15 19.03
CA LEU A 70 19.48 -7.33 19.43
C LEU A 70 18.52 -7.18 18.24
N GLN A 71 18.83 -6.30 17.28
CA GLN A 71 18.04 -6.17 16.06
C GLN A 71 18.15 -7.43 15.19
N VAL A 72 19.35 -7.97 14.99
CA VAL A 72 19.57 -9.20 14.21
C VAL A 72 18.88 -10.40 14.88
N ALA A 73 18.94 -10.51 16.21
CA ALA A 73 18.23 -11.55 16.95
C ALA A 73 16.71 -11.41 16.81
N SER A 74 16.20 -10.16 16.87
CA SER A 74 14.77 -9.88 16.68
C SER A 74 14.30 -10.24 15.28
N LEU A 75 15.09 -9.91 14.24
CA LEU A 75 14.81 -10.29 12.86
C LEU A 75 14.76 -11.81 12.69
N SER A 76 15.76 -12.52 13.21
CA SER A 76 15.81 -13.99 13.13
C SER A 76 14.59 -14.63 13.81
N ARG A 77 14.15 -14.07 14.94
CA ARG A 77 12.93 -14.52 15.63
C ARG A 77 11.68 -14.26 14.80
N LEU A 78 11.54 -13.07 14.22
CA LEU A 78 10.41 -12.70 13.37
C LEU A 78 10.33 -13.55 12.10
N GLU A 79 11.48 -13.89 11.50
CA GLU A 79 11.55 -14.80 10.37
C GLU A 79 11.05 -16.21 10.75
N GLN A 80 11.47 -16.73 11.91
CA GLN A 80 10.98 -18.00 12.41
C GLN A 80 9.47 -17.97 12.68
N GLU A 81 8.99 -16.93 13.38
CA GLU A 81 7.55 -16.75 13.63
C GLU A 81 6.74 -16.66 12.33
N ASN A 82 7.30 -16.05 11.29
CA ASN A 82 6.66 -15.96 9.97
C ASN A 82 6.57 -17.32 9.29
N ILE A 83 7.64 -18.13 9.34
CA ILE A 83 7.66 -19.50 8.81
C ILE A 83 6.60 -20.34 9.54
N ASP A 84 6.61 -20.33 10.87
CA ASP A 84 5.67 -21.11 11.69
C ASP A 84 4.21 -20.70 11.41
N ALA A 85 3.95 -19.41 11.23
CA ALA A 85 2.62 -18.91 10.85
C ALA A 85 2.22 -19.35 9.44
N GLY A 86 3.17 -19.39 8.50
CA GLY A 86 2.98 -19.90 7.14
C GLY A 86 2.60 -21.38 7.12
N GLU A 87 3.31 -22.22 7.90
CA GLU A 87 3.02 -23.64 8.02
C GLU A 87 1.63 -23.89 8.62
N GLN A 88 1.25 -23.13 9.66
CA GLN A 88 -0.08 -23.21 10.25
C GLN A 88 -1.17 -22.83 9.24
N LEU A 89 -0.94 -21.78 8.45
CA LEU A 89 -1.86 -21.37 7.41
C LEU A 89 -2.02 -22.45 6.34
N GLU A 90 -0.93 -23.06 5.88
CA GLU A 90 -0.96 -24.14 4.89
C GLU A 90 -1.80 -25.33 5.39
N GLU A 91 -1.62 -25.74 6.65
CA GLU A 91 -2.39 -26.85 7.20
C GLU A 91 -3.89 -26.52 7.29
N VAL A 92 -4.24 -25.30 7.71
CA VAL A 92 -5.64 -24.87 7.75
C VAL A 92 -6.26 -24.82 6.35
N VAL A 93 -5.52 -24.31 5.36
CA VAL A 93 -5.97 -24.29 3.96
C VAL A 93 -6.18 -25.71 3.44
N ARG A 94 -5.23 -26.61 3.67
CA ARG A 94 -5.31 -28.02 3.27
C ARG A 94 -6.54 -28.70 3.88
N GLN A 95 -6.82 -28.47 5.15
CA GLN A 95 -8.02 -28.99 5.81
C GLN A 95 -9.30 -28.39 5.21
N GLY A 96 -9.30 -27.10 4.92
CA GLY A 96 -10.41 -26.39 4.26
C GLY A 96 -10.72 -26.96 2.87
N GLU A 97 -9.70 -27.20 2.05
CA GLU A 97 -9.84 -27.79 0.72
C GLU A 97 -10.38 -29.23 0.78
N ALA A 98 -9.87 -30.05 1.70
CA ALA A 98 -10.36 -31.41 1.89
C ALA A 98 -11.85 -31.43 2.32
N LEU A 99 -12.27 -30.49 3.16
CA LEU A 99 -13.67 -30.34 3.55
C LEU A 99 -14.53 -29.91 2.35
N LEU A 100 -14.05 -28.94 1.56
CA LEU A 100 -14.74 -28.48 0.35
C LEU A 100 -14.96 -29.64 -0.63
N GLN A 101 -13.96 -30.49 -0.86
CA GLN A 101 -14.08 -31.68 -1.72
C GLN A 101 -15.15 -32.65 -1.23
N ARG A 102 -15.25 -32.88 0.10
CA ARG A 102 -16.29 -33.74 0.67
C ARG A 102 -17.68 -33.16 0.47
N ILE A 103 -17.83 -31.85 0.64
CA ILE A 103 -19.11 -31.16 0.39
C ILE A 103 -19.49 -31.29 -1.09
N GLN A 104 -18.55 -31.07 -2.01
CA GLN A 104 -18.78 -31.22 -3.44
C GLN A 104 -19.19 -32.65 -3.82
N ALA A 105 -18.54 -33.66 -3.25
CA ALA A 105 -18.90 -35.06 -3.47
C ALA A 105 -20.33 -35.36 -2.96
N ALA A 106 -20.68 -34.92 -1.75
CA ALA A 106 -22.02 -35.11 -1.22
C ALA A 106 -23.09 -34.40 -2.06
N LEU A 107 -22.82 -33.18 -2.55
CA LEU A 107 -23.72 -32.47 -3.46
C LEU A 107 -23.90 -33.19 -4.79
N GLN A 108 -22.81 -33.78 -5.33
CA GLN A 108 -22.85 -34.58 -6.55
C GLN A 108 -23.72 -35.84 -6.36
N ASP A 109 -23.56 -36.54 -5.24
CA ASP A 109 -24.35 -37.74 -4.92
C ASP A 109 -25.85 -37.42 -4.75
N ILE A 110 -26.16 -36.29 -4.11
CA ILE A 110 -27.54 -35.80 -3.98
C ILE A 110 -28.12 -35.49 -5.37
N ALA A 111 -27.37 -34.77 -6.21
CA ALA A 111 -27.82 -34.42 -7.55
C ALA A 111 -28.05 -35.67 -8.42
N GLN A 112 -27.17 -36.67 -8.34
CA GLN A 112 -27.32 -37.93 -9.08
C GLN A 112 -28.51 -38.73 -8.58
N SER A 113 -28.71 -38.85 -7.26
CA SER A 113 -29.86 -39.53 -6.69
C SER A 113 -31.19 -38.90 -7.11
N GLN A 114 -31.23 -37.57 -7.24
CA GLN A 114 -32.41 -36.86 -7.75
C GLN A 114 -32.67 -37.11 -9.23
N LEU A 115 -31.63 -37.25 -10.05
CA LEU A 115 -31.76 -37.62 -11.47
C LEU A 115 -32.25 -39.06 -11.63
N ASP A 116 -31.69 -40.00 -10.87
CA ASP A 116 -32.05 -41.42 -10.94
C ASP A 116 -33.52 -41.64 -10.52
N MET A 117 -34.00 -40.95 -9.48
CA MET A 117 -35.41 -41.00 -9.08
C MET A 117 -36.36 -40.42 -10.15
N GLN A 118 -35.90 -39.48 -10.98
CA GLN A 118 -36.68 -38.89 -12.06
C GLN A 118 -36.63 -39.72 -13.36
N ASN A 119 -35.76 -40.72 -13.46
CA ASN A 119 -35.59 -41.55 -14.65
C ASN A 119 -35.92 -43.04 -14.37
N PRO A 120 -37.17 -43.40 -13.99
CA PRO A 120 -37.56 -44.79 -13.93
C PRO A 120 -37.65 -45.34 -15.36
N ILE A 121 -36.62 -46.10 -15.76
CA ILE A 121 -36.74 -47.01 -16.91
C ILE A 121 -37.91 -47.94 -16.60
N THR A 122 -39.02 -47.73 -17.30
CA THR A 122 -40.21 -48.58 -17.26
C THR A 122 -39.85 -49.97 -17.78
N PRO A 123 -40.17 -51.03 -17.03
CA PRO A 123 -41.12 -51.99 -17.57
C PRO A 123 -42.16 -52.43 -16.51
N GLY A 124 -43.42 -52.05 -16.73
CA GLY A 124 -44.59 -52.74 -16.16
C GLY A 124 -45.29 -52.05 -14.98
N ASN A 125 -46.47 -51.48 -15.27
CA ASN A 125 -47.62 -51.21 -14.38
C ASN A 125 -47.39 -51.10 -12.85
N ALA A 126 -47.49 -49.88 -12.31
CA ALA A 126 -48.27 -49.61 -11.10
C ALA A 126 -48.64 -48.12 -11.02
N VAL A 127 -49.94 -47.85 -11.06
CA VAL A 127 -50.53 -46.52 -10.80
C VAL A 127 -50.45 -46.23 -9.30
N LEU A 128 -49.75 -45.18 -8.89
CA LEU A 128 -50.02 -44.47 -7.64
C LEU A 128 -49.93 -42.96 -7.86
N ASN A 129 -51.12 -42.37 -7.91
CA ASN A 129 -51.37 -40.94 -7.86
C ASN A 129 -51.16 -40.44 -6.44
N THR A 130 -50.25 -39.48 -6.21
CA THR A 130 -50.54 -38.38 -5.27
C THR A 130 -49.74 -37.14 -5.64
N ASN A 131 -50.48 -36.06 -5.85
CA ASN A 131 -50.00 -34.72 -6.17
C ASN A 131 -49.10 -34.14 -5.06
N LEU A 132 -47.97 -33.56 -5.45
CA LEU A 132 -47.42 -32.38 -4.76
C LEU A 132 -46.85 -31.40 -5.79
N THR A 133 -47.66 -30.38 -6.08
CA THR A 133 -47.29 -29.24 -6.90
C THR A 133 -46.59 -28.21 -6.02
N ALA A 134 -45.32 -27.91 -6.27
CA ALA A 134 -44.70 -26.64 -5.88
C ALA A 134 -43.55 -26.28 -6.83
N ASN A 135 -43.93 -25.50 -7.83
CA ASN A 135 -43.13 -24.67 -8.73
C ASN A 135 -41.85 -24.10 -8.10
N LEU A 136 -40.70 -24.28 -8.76
CA LEU A 136 -39.69 -23.21 -8.88
C LEU A 136 -39.20 -23.20 -10.34
N THR A 137 -39.66 -22.19 -11.06
CA THR A 137 -39.28 -21.80 -12.41
C THR A 137 -37.77 -21.61 -12.50
N THR A 138 -37.07 -22.38 -13.34
CA THR A 138 -35.76 -21.97 -13.86
C THR A 138 -35.81 -22.00 -15.38
N ASN A 139 -35.69 -20.81 -15.96
CA ASN A 139 -35.59 -20.62 -17.39
C ASN A 139 -34.41 -21.40 -17.94
N ALA A 140 -34.67 -22.21 -18.95
CA ALA A 140 -33.66 -22.77 -19.81
C ALA A 140 -32.82 -21.63 -20.42
N THR A 141 -31.51 -21.66 -20.18
CA THR A 141 -30.56 -21.03 -21.11
C THR A 141 -29.41 -22.02 -21.32
N GLN A 142 -29.21 -22.30 -22.60
CA GLN A 142 -28.25 -23.22 -23.21
C GLN A 142 -26.78 -23.04 -22.74
N PRO A 143 -25.94 -24.05 -22.98
CA PRO A 143 -24.54 -24.05 -22.59
C PRO A 143 -23.72 -23.18 -23.55
N THR A 144 -23.09 -22.13 -23.03
CA THR A 144 -22.04 -21.39 -23.76
C THR A 144 -20.67 -21.82 -23.26
N PHE A 145 -19.94 -22.49 -24.16
CA PHE A 145 -18.49 -22.56 -24.23
C PHE A 145 -17.82 -21.24 -23.80
N ILE A 146 -16.99 -21.25 -22.75
CA ILE A 146 -15.89 -20.29 -22.61
C ILE A 146 -14.60 -21.02 -22.21
N LYS A 147 -13.60 -20.70 -23.03
CA LYS A 147 -12.17 -21.02 -23.06
C LYS A 147 -11.47 -21.26 -21.72
N GLN A 148 -10.68 -22.34 -21.75
CA GLN A 148 -9.32 -22.49 -21.24
C GLN A 148 -8.62 -21.15 -20.92
N GLU A 149 -8.41 -20.88 -19.63
CA GLU A 149 -7.35 -20.00 -19.13
C GLU A 149 -6.43 -20.86 -18.25
N ASN A 150 -5.16 -20.80 -18.62
CA ASN A 150 -4.05 -21.63 -18.19
C ASN A 150 -3.33 -20.92 -17.05
N PHE A 151 -3.46 -21.41 -15.81
CA PHE A 151 -2.57 -20.99 -14.72
C PHE A 151 -1.52 -22.06 -14.47
N SER A 152 -0.61 -22.15 -15.44
CA SER A 152 0.72 -22.67 -15.17
C SER A 152 1.61 -21.48 -14.80
N ASN A 153 2.50 -21.69 -13.83
CA ASN A 153 3.76 -20.96 -13.59
C ASN A 153 3.79 -19.97 -12.40
N ILE A 154 3.91 -20.51 -11.18
CA ILE A 154 4.67 -19.85 -10.12
C ILE A 154 6.04 -20.54 -10.07
N GLY A 155 6.96 -20.00 -10.88
CA GLY A 155 8.36 -20.39 -10.90
C GLY A 155 9.14 -19.59 -9.87
N LEU A 156 9.85 -20.31 -9.00
CA LEU A 156 11.02 -19.85 -8.27
C LEU A 156 12.00 -19.15 -9.24
N ALA A 157 12.43 -17.93 -8.91
CA ALA A 157 13.63 -17.35 -9.50
C ALA A 157 14.39 -16.53 -8.45
N SER A 158 15.53 -17.08 -8.06
CA SER A 158 16.59 -16.39 -7.35
C SER A 158 17.45 -15.56 -8.32
N SER A 159 17.85 -14.38 -7.86
CA SER A 159 19.11 -13.67 -8.12
C SER A 159 19.39 -12.91 -9.44
N ASN A 160 19.78 -11.64 -9.21
CA ASN A 160 20.88 -10.85 -9.81
C ASN A 160 20.62 -9.78 -10.89
N ASN A 161 20.76 -8.52 -10.43
CA ASN A 161 21.64 -7.43 -10.89
C ASN A 161 21.46 -6.79 -12.30
N ALA A 162 21.07 -5.50 -12.32
CA ALA A 162 21.50 -4.41 -13.22
C ALA A 162 20.70 -3.13 -12.89
N HIS A 163 21.26 -2.11 -12.24
CA HIS A 163 21.86 -0.91 -12.86
C HIS A 163 21.03 -0.27 -13.99
N SER A 164 20.25 0.79 -13.67
CA SER A 164 20.01 1.95 -14.57
C SER A 164 19.20 3.07 -13.88
N THR A 165 19.90 4.17 -13.60
CA THR A 165 19.53 5.59 -13.74
C THR A 165 18.05 6.03 -13.71
N ASP A 166 17.78 6.84 -12.69
CA ASP A 166 16.76 7.88 -12.47
C ASP A 166 16.41 8.74 -13.72
N PRO A 167 15.12 9.07 -13.96
CA PRO A 167 14.74 10.22 -14.77
C PRO A 167 14.24 11.39 -13.88
N SER A 168 14.96 12.52 -13.96
CA SER A 168 14.57 13.82 -13.42
C SER A 168 13.14 14.25 -13.80
N PRO A 169 12.45 15.05 -12.97
CA PRO A 169 11.19 15.68 -13.34
C PRO A 169 11.42 16.91 -14.24
N ASN A 170 10.61 17.01 -15.29
CA ASN A 170 10.57 18.14 -16.23
C ASN A 170 10.04 19.44 -15.58
N PRO A 171 10.45 20.63 -16.04
CA PRO A 171 10.03 21.92 -15.49
C PRO A 171 8.67 22.36 -16.03
N LEU A 172 7.80 22.84 -15.15
CA LEU A 172 6.55 23.50 -15.50
C LEU A 172 6.85 24.96 -15.87
N SER A 173 6.63 25.34 -17.12
CA SER A 173 6.55 26.73 -17.57
C SER A 173 5.14 27.06 -18.05
N GLN A 174 4.75 28.31 -17.78
CA GLN A 174 3.51 29.04 -18.14
C GLN A 174 2.48 29.12 -17.02
#